data_AF-A0A4R5AE91-F1
#
_entry.id   AF-A0A4R5AE91-F1
#
_cell.length_a   1.000
_cell.length_b   1.000
_cell.length_c   1.000
_cell.angle_alpha   90.00
_cell.angle_beta   90.00
_cell.angle_gamma   90.00
#
_symmetry.space_group_name_H-M   'P 1'
#
loop_
_entity.id
_entity.type
_entity.pdbx_description
1 polymer ?
#
loop_
_entity_poly.entity_id
_entity_poly.type
_entity_poly.pdbx_seq_one_letter_code
_entity_poly.pdbx_strand_id
1 'polypeptide(L)'
;MAVRAGLYQALYQAFTESGIPWESCYREDRGDGALILVPPSIPKERLAGPLPLRLATLLERHNRQAGHGARIRLRAAVHAGEVHHDDHGVAGTAINTAFRLLDAGPLKHALRRSSGTLALIASDWFYREVVWQSPTCNSDAYRPVPVAVKEMQTKAWIRLPGTREPETERIVRLLALHPGAEISVPAAAALLDLPADRARALLGSLALGEPAPGRYLVPDHTAEPGHADKPGHAAEPGHAAGKDAEGTAAVRRVLAWYLGTADSARRILCPDRVTASLTLLDAPCRPLTFASAAEAQRWCEAERLNLIAAARLAAEDGHHDIAWRLPLALWRFFFLRSPWTDWIEALRTGPDSARCPGDERGVAYALGGLGYVSQSRWRFEESANFFRAARDLFVQVGDRRGEAWALHGLGYACRRLRRFSEAIELHERSLGLSRAVGDQRSIAWALNALGYTHAGLREFSASLDRFQQAHAVARHTERRAQGWALHGLGYAHHGLGLLPPAIDHYRQALDVFSEIGDRAGRGEALYNLGRAHLSAERPDAARDSWVRALTIFEDLQSPQSTGVLARLRSLDTPQLPEPPD
;
A
#
# COMPACT_ATOMS: atom_id res chain seq x y z
N MET A 1 -35.57 18.79 -16.51
CA MET A 1 -35.83 17.83 -17.61
C MET A 1 -35.13 16.49 -17.42
N ALA A 2 -33.81 16.45 -17.17
CA ALA A 2 -33.07 15.18 -16.99
C ALA A 2 -33.55 14.28 -15.84
N VAL A 3 -33.89 14.86 -14.67
CA VAL A 3 -34.44 14.14 -13.50
C VAL A 3 -35.76 13.43 -13.85
N ARG A 4 -36.67 14.16 -14.51
CA ARG A 4 -38.00 13.64 -14.91
C ARG A 4 -37.86 12.51 -15.92
N ALA A 5 -37.03 12.67 -16.95
CA ALA A 5 -36.76 11.62 -17.93
C ALA A 5 -36.16 10.37 -17.28
N GLY A 6 -35.17 10.53 -16.40
CA GLY A 6 -34.55 9.42 -15.67
C GLY A 6 -35.54 8.68 -14.76
N LEU A 7 -36.43 9.40 -14.08
CA LEU A 7 -37.47 8.81 -13.25
C LEU A 7 -38.43 7.93 -14.08
N TYR A 8 -38.98 8.46 -15.18
CA TYR A 8 -39.93 7.71 -16.01
C TYR A 8 -39.27 6.53 -16.72
N GLN A 9 -38.00 6.64 -17.09
CA GLN A 9 -37.24 5.51 -17.63
C GLN A 9 -37.05 4.41 -16.59
N ALA A 10 -36.67 4.77 -15.35
CA ALA A 10 -36.52 3.81 -14.26
C ALA A 10 -37.86 3.14 -13.89
N LEU A 11 -38.96 3.89 -13.85
CA LEU A 11 -40.29 3.35 -13.61
C LEU A 11 -40.73 2.39 -14.73
N TYR A 12 -40.58 2.78 -16.00
CA TYR A 12 -40.92 1.93 -17.15
C TYR A 12 -40.19 0.58 -17.10
N GLN A 13 -38.87 0.63 -16.90
CA GLN A 13 -38.04 -0.57 -16.80
C GLN A 13 -38.41 -1.42 -15.58
N ALA A 14 -38.58 -0.80 -14.41
CA ALA A 14 -38.92 -1.52 -13.18
C ALA A 14 -40.27 -2.26 -13.29
N PHE A 15 -41.28 -1.62 -13.89
CA PHE A 15 -42.59 -2.24 -14.11
C PHE A 15 -42.49 -3.41 -15.09
N THR A 16 -41.81 -3.21 -16.21
CA THR A 16 -41.62 -4.24 -17.24
C THR A 16 -40.89 -5.46 -16.68
N GLU A 17 -39.76 -5.25 -16.00
CA GLU A 17 -38.96 -6.32 -15.37
C GLU A 17 -39.68 -7.01 -14.20
N SER A 18 -40.66 -6.35 -13.60
CA SER A 18 -41.50 -6.92 -12.52
C SER A 18 -42.75 -7.62 -13.05
N GLY A 19 -42.91 -7.71 -14.38
CA GLY A 19 -44.06 -8.32 -15.02
C GLY A 19 -45.35 -7.51 -14.86
N ILE A 20 -45.27 -6.20 -14.68
CA ILE A 20 -46.44 -5.30 -14.60
C ILE A 20 -46.55 -4.57 -15.94
N PRO A 21 -47.54 -4.89 -16.79
CA PRO A 21 -47.64 -4.29 -18.12
C PRO A 21 -47.88 -2.78 -18.03
N TRP A 22 -46.85 -2.00 -18.39
CA TRP A 22 -46.85 -0.54 -18.22
C TRP A 22 -48.03 0.15 -18.91
N GLU A 23 -48.47 -0.34 -20.07
CA GLU A 23 -49.59 0.22 -20.83
C GLU A 23 -50.98 -0.08 -20.25
N SER A 24 -51.08 -1.07 -19.36
CA SER A 24 -52.34 -1.39 -18.69
C SER A 24 -52.59 -0.52 -17.44
N CYS A 25 -51.60 0.28 -17.04
CA CYS A 25 -51.69 1.14 -15.87
C CYS A 25 -52.15 2.55 -16.25
N TYR A 26 -53.10 3.11 -15.48
CA TYR A 26 -53.36 4.54 -15.53
C TYR A 26 -52.17 5.27 -14.89
N ARG A 27 -51.68 6.33 -15.54
CA ARG A 27 -50.47 7.06 -15.16
C ARG A 27 -50.77 8.55 -15.21
N GLU A 28 -50.44 9.26 -14.14
CA GLU A 28 -50.59 10.70 -14.08
C GLU A 28 -49.30 11.34 -13.58
N ASP A 29 -48.80 12.30 -14.35
CA ASP A 29 -47.57 13.02 -14.02
C ASP A 29 -47.83 14.12 -13.00
N ARG A 30 -47.06 14.12 -11.91
CA ARG A 30 -47.17 15.09 -10.82
C ARG A 30 -45.95 16.01 -10.74
N GLY A 31 -45.14 16.07 -11.79
CA GLY A 31 -43.97 16.95 -11.91
C GLY A 31 -42.71 16.30 -11.33
N ASP A 32 -42.66 16.15 -10.00
CA ASP A 32 -41.56 15.51 -9.27
C ASP A 32 -41.87 14.08 -8.82
N GLY A 33 -43.03 13.56 -9.22
CA GLY A 33 -43.50 12.21 -8.95
C GLY A 33 -44.54 11.73 -9.97
N ALA A 34 -45.09 10.55 -9.71
CA ALA A 34 -46.12 9.94 -10.55
C ALA A 34 -47.19 9.28 -9.68
N LEU A 35 -48.45 9.38 -10.10
CA LEU A 35 -49.53 8.53 -9.62
C LEU A 35 -49.72 7.39 -10.64
N ILE A 36 -49.70 6.15 -10.18
CA ILE A 36 -49.89 4.97 -11.03
C ILE A 36 -51.00 4.12 -10.42
N LEU A 37 -52.07 3.87 -11.17
CA LEU A 37 -53.10 2.92 -10.78
C LEU A 37 -52.92 1.64 -11.56
N VAL A 38 -52.88 0.53 -10.82
CA VAL A 38 -52.60 -0.79 -11.34
C VAL A 38 -53.92 -1.58 -11.34
N PRO A 39 -54.33 -2.15 -12.49
CA PRO A 39 -55.62 -2.85 -12.60
C PRO A 39 -55.69 -4.06 -11.68
N PRO A 40 -56.90 -4.45 -11.23
CA PRO A 40 -57.08 -5.53 -10.26
C PRO A 40 -56.67 -6.92 -10.78
N SER A 41 -56.54 -7.09 -12.10
CA SER A 41 -56.07 -8.31 -12.76
C SER A 41 -54.58 -8.58 -12.54
N ILE A 42 -53.80 -7.57 -12.12
CA ILE A 42 -52.37 -7.75 -11.87
C ILE A 42 -52.15 -8.20 -10.42
N PRO A 43 -51.35 -9.25 -10.19
CA PRO A 43 -51.05 -9.71 -8.85
C PRO A 43 -50.38 -8.63 -8.00
N LYS A 44 -50.97 -8.33 -6.84
CA LYS A 44 -50.60 -7.19 -5.99
C LYS A 44 -49.22 -7.38 -5.34
N GLU A 45 -48.78 -8.61 -5.14
CA GLU A 45 -47.47 -8.96 -4.61
C GLU A 45 -46.33 -8.43 -5.49
N ARG A 46 -46.57 -8.22 -6.79
CA ARG A 46 -45.58 -7.62 -7.70
C ARG A 46 -45.21 -6.19 -7.30
N LEU A 47 -46.17 -5.46 -6.71
CA LEU A 47 -46.00 -4.06 -6.27
C LEU A 47 -45.20 -3.93 -4.96
N ALA A 48 -45.18 -4.99 -4.14
CA ALA A 48 -44.50 -5.02 -2.86
C ALA A 48 -43.18 -5.84 -2.86
N GLY A 49 -43.06 -6.82 -3.76
CA GLY A 49 -41.90 -7.70 -3.86
C GLY A 49 -40.87 -7.21 -4.89
N PRO A 50 -41.01 -7.59 -6.18
CA PRO A 50 -40.02 -7.32 -7.22
C PRO A 50 -39.92 -5.83 -7.59
N LEU A 51 -41.04 -5.11 -7.72
CA LEU A 51 -41.04 -3.73 -8.22
C LEU A 51 -40.15 -2.78 -7.38
N PRO A 52 -40.26 -2.74 -6.04
CA PRO A 52 -39.43 -1.84 -5.23
C PRO A 52 -37.94 -2.15 -5.32
N LEU A 53 -37.56 -3.43 -5.41
CA LEU A 53 -36.16 -3.85 -5.53
C LEU A 53 -35.55 -3.45 -6.88
N ARG A 54 -36.29 -3.68 -7.97
CA ARG A 54 -35.88 -3.29 -9.33
C ARG A 54 -35.78 -1.79 -9.46
N LEU A 55 -36.77 -1.06 -8.94
CA LEU A 55 -36.76 0.39 -8.96
C LEU A 55 -35.56 0.98 -8.20
N ALA A 56 -35.27 0.49 -6.99
CA ALA A 56 -34.09 0.94 -6.24
C ALA A 56 -32.78 0.71 -7.00
N THR A 57 -32.62 -0.48 -7.59
CA THR A 57 -31.44 -0.84 -8.41
C THR A 57 -31.26 0.08 -9.62
N LEU A 58 -32.36 0.38 -10.33
CA LEU A 58 -32.35 1.25 -11.49
C LEU A 58 -32.07 2.72 -11.12
N LEU A 59 -32.64 3.20 -10.00
CA LEU A 59 -32.35 4.52 -9.47
C LEU A 59 -30.89 4.65 -9.01
N GLU A 60 -30.32 3.63 -8.39
CA GLU A 60 -28.88 3.58 -8.04
C GLU A 60 -27.98 3.60 -9.27
N ARG A 61 -28.36 2.89 -10.33
CA ARG A 61 -27.65 2.91 -11.61
C ARG A 61 -27.71 4.29 -12.26
N HIS A 62 -28.89 4.91 -12.31
CA HIS A 62 -29.06 6.28 -12.80
C HIS A 62 -28.21 7.27 -12.01
N ASN A 63 -28.28 7.21 -10.68
CA ASN A 63 -27.56 8.14 -9.78
C ASN A 63 -26.04 8.03 -9.89
N ARG A 64 -25.50 6.87 -10.25
CA ARG A 64 -24.06 6.69 -10.53
C ARG A 64 -23.61 7.43 -11.79
N GLN A 65 -24.50 7.62 -12.76
CA GLN A 65 -24.21 8.27 -14.03
C GLN A 65 -24.65 9.74 -14.06
N ALA A 66 -25.49 10.16 -13.11
CA ALA A 66 -26.07 11.49 -13.04
C ALA A 66 -25.22 12.46 -12.18
N GLY A 67 -25.09 13.71 -12.64
CA GLY A 67 -24.53 14.81 -11.84
C GLY A 67 -25.38 15.10 -10.60
N HIS A 68 -24.80 15.77 -9.58
CA HIS A 68 -25.42 15.98 -8.26
C HIS A 68 -26.86 16.52 -8.30
N GLY A 69 -27.14 17.52 -9.15
CA GLY A 69 -28.49 18.09 -9.31
C GLY A 69 -29.50 17.20 -10.05
N ALA A 70 -29.06 16.05 -10.57
CA ALA A 70 -29.88 15.11 -11.34
C ALA A 70 -30.09 13.75 -10.67
N ARG A 71 -29.59 13.57 -9.43
CA ARG A 71 -29.80 12.35 -8.63
C ARG A 71 -31.22 12.28 -8.09
N ILE A 72 -31.77 11.08 -8.08
CA ILE A 72 -33.16 10.79 -7.73
C ILE A 72 -33.19 9.99 -6.42
N ARG A 73 -33.95 10.47 -5.45
CA ARG A 73 -34.32 9.71 -4.25
C ARG A 73 -35.83 9.79 -4.09
N LEU A 74 -36.48 8.64 -3.93
CA LEU A 74 -37.91 8.51 -4.09
C LEU A 74 -38.59 7.97 -2.83
N ARG A 75 -39.74 8.54 -2.52
CA ARG A 75 -40.69 7.98 -1.55
C ARG A 75 -41.82 7.37 -2.36
N ALA A 76 -42.21 6.15 -2.02
CA ALA A 76 -43.32 5.44 -2.65
C ALA A 76 -44.32 5.00 -1.57
N ALA A 77 -45.60 5.07 -1.91
CA ALA A 77 -46.68 4.53 -1.09
C ALA A 77 -47.49 3.52 -1.90
N VAL A 78 -47.83 2.40 -1.29
CA VAL A 78 -48.67 1.36 -1.89
C VAL A 78 -49.89 1.07 -1.03
N HIS A 79 -51.04 1.03 -1.68
CA HIS A 79 -52.33 0.73 -1.09
C HIS A 79 -53.23 0.13 -2.18
N ALA A 80 -54.31 -0.56 -1.77
CA ALA A 80 -55.31 -1.07 -2.68
C ALA A 80 -56.70 -0.83 -2.09
N GLY A 81 -57.65 -0.54 -2.97
CA GLY A 81 -59.04 -0.26 -2.65
C GLY A 81 -59.77 0.25 -3.89
N GLU A 82 -61.00 0.69 -3.71
CA GLU A 82 -61.84 1.19 -4.81
C GLU A 82 -61.40 2.57 -5.29
N VAL A 83 -61.46 2.76 -6.61
CA VAL A 83 -61.13 4.00 -7.31
C VAL A 83 -62.21 4.26 -8.35
N HIS A 84 -62.66 5.52 -8.42
CA HIS A 84 -63.63 6.00 -9.38
C HIS A 84 -62.92 6.79 -10.48
N HIS A 85 -63.41 6.64 -11.71
CA HIS A 85 -62.99 7.40 -12.87
C HIS A 85 -64.12 8.35 -13.27
N ASP A 86 -63.79 9.62 -13.50
CA ASP A 86 -64.72 10.62 -14.01
C ASP A 86 -64.04 11.49 -15.10
N ASP A 87 -64.78 12.45 -15.66
CA ASP A 87 -64.27 13.36 -16.69
C ASP A 87 -63.14 14.28 -16.21
N HIS A 88 -62.87 14.28 -14.90
CA HIS A 88 -61.83 15.08 -14.25
C HIS A 88 -60.65 14.24 -13.74
N GLY A 89 -60.64 12.92 -13.98
CA GLY A 89 -59.54 12.03 -13.67
C GLY A 89 -59.96 10.89 -12.74
N VAL A 90 -59.24 10.74 -11.61
CA VAL A 90 -59.41 9.63 -10.69
C VAL A 90 -59.57 10.11 -9.25
N ALA A 91 -60.57 9.55 -8.56
CA ALA A 91 -60.89 9.90 -7.18
C ALA A 91 -61.20 8.65 -6.35
N GLY A 92 -60.90 8.69 -5.05
CA GLY A 92 -61.22 7.59 -4.14
C GLY A 92 -60.56 7.70 -2.78
N THR A 93 -61.17 7.06 -1.78
CA THR A 93 -60.61 6.98 -0.42
C THR A 93 -59.27 6.22 -0.40
N ALA A 94 -59.11 5.25 -1.31
CA ALA A 94 -57.85 4.52 -1.50
C ALA A 94 -56.72 5.45 -1.99
N ILE A 95 -57.02 6.33 -2.95
CA ILE A 95 -56.06 7.34 -3.46
C ILE A 95 -55.67 8.31 -2.34
N ASN A 96 -56.65 8.82 -1.60
CA ASN A 96 -56.42 9.71 -0.47
C ASN A 96 -55.54 9.05 0.61
N THR A 97 -55.76 7.76 0.88
CA THR A 97 -54.94 6.97 1.81
C THR A 97 -53.50 6.84 1.33
N ALA A 98 -53.29 6.52 0.05
CA ALA A 98 -51.94 6.43 -0.52
C ALA A 98 -51.18 7.77 -0.44
N PHE A 99 -51.82 8.89 -0.76
CA PHE A 99 -51.21 10.22 -0.62
C PHE A 99 -50.88 10.56 0.84
N ARG A 100 -51.78 10.27 1.79
CA ARG A 100 -51.53 10.49 3.23
C ARG A 100 -50.34 9.66 3.73
N LEU A 101 -50.22 8.41 3.29
CA LEU A 101 -49.07 7.56 3.61
C LEU A 101 -47.77 8.10 3.00
N LEU A 102 -47.81 8.56 1.74
CA LEU A 102 -46.66 9.16 1.06
C LEU A 102 -46.14 10.42 1.78
N ASP A 103 -47.04 11.18 2.39
CA ASP A 103 -46.74 12.38 3.15
C ASP A 103 -46.38 12.16 4.62
N ALA A 104 -46.48 10.92 5.10
CA ALA A 104 -46.22 10.58 6.50
C ALA A 104 -44.80 10.97 6.94
N GLY A 105 -44.71 11.62 8.11
CA GLY A 105 -43.45 11.98 8.75
C GLY A 105 -42.48 10.79 8.90
N PRO A 106 -42.93 9.60 9.35
CA PRO A 106 -42.08 8.41 9.43
C PRO A 106 -41.42 8.01 8.10
N LEU A 107 -42.11 8.12 6.97
CA LEU A 107 -41.55 7.81 5.65
C LEU A 107 -40.51 8.85 5.21
N LYS A 108 -40.82 10.13 5.40
CA LYS A 108 -39.88 11.24 5.15
C LYS A 108 -38.59 11.06 5.96
N HIS A 109 -38.73 10.67 7.22
CA HIS A 109 -37.60 10.41 8.11
C HIS A 109 -36.81 9.17 7.71
N ALA A 110 -37.50 8.08 7.33
CA ALA A 110 -36.88 6.83 6.88
C ALA A 110 -35.95 7.06 5.69
N LEU A 111 -36.43 7.76 4.65
CA LEU A 111 -35.60 8.04 3.48
C LEU A 111 -34.41 8.94 3.86
N ARG A 112 -34.65 10.05 4.59
CA ARG A 112 -33.59 11.00 4.98
C ARG A 112 -32.43 10.35 5.73
N ARG A 113 -32.71 9.34 6.58
CA ARG A 113 -31.70 8.63 7.37
C ARG A 113 -31.05 7.45 6.67
N SER A 114 -31.63 6.98 5.56
CA SER A 114 -31.08 5.88 4.78
C SER A 114 -30.06 6.38 3.76
N SER A 115 -29.08 5.55 3.40
CA SER A 115 -28.25 5.72 2.20
C SER A 115 -28.98 5.26 0.91
N GLY A 116 -30.11 4.57 1.05
CA GLY A 116 -30.91 4.05 -0.06
C GLY A 116 -31.60 5.12 -0.92
N THR A 117 -31.89 4.75 -2.17
CA THR A 117 -32.55 5.61 -3.18
C THR A 117 -34.08 5.56 -3.10
N LEU A 118 -34.65 4.54 -2.45
CA LEU A 118 -36.09 4.33 -2.36
C LEU A 118 -36.52 4.03 -0.91
N ALA A 119 -37.61 4.66 -0.47
CA ALA A 119 -38.33 4.25 0.72
C ALA A 119 -39.79 3.97 0.37
N LEU A 120 -40.26 2.76 0.69
CA LEU A 120 -41.62 2.31 0.43
C LEU A 120 -42.43 2.29 1.73
N ILE A 121 -43.66 2.78 1.71
CA ILE A 121 -44.66 2.58 2.76
C ILE A 121 -45.86 1.80 2.21
N ALA A 122 -46.31 0.79 2.94
CA ALA A 122 -47.54 0.06 2.67
C ALA A 122 -48.58 0.35 3.77
N SER A 123 -49.86 0.43 3.40
CA SER A 123 -50.94 0.51 4.39
C SER A 123 -51.02 -0.76 5.24
N ASP A 124 -51.63 -0.71 6.42
CA ASP A 124 -51.81 -1.91 7.26
C ASP A 124 -52.52 -3.05 6.52
N TRP A 125 -53.64 -2.74 5.85
CA TRP A 125 -54.38 -3.72 5.05
C TRP A 125 -53.51 -4.37 3.96
N PHE A 126 -52.79 -3.57 3.17
CA PHE A 126 -51.96 -4.08 2.09
C PHE A 126 -50.82 -4.97 2.63
N TYR A 127 -50.26 -4.63 3.79
CA TYR A 127 -49.27 -5.48 4.42
C TYR A 127 -49.87 -6.83 4.85
N ARG A 128 -50.98 -6.82 5.59
CA ARG A 128 -51.58 -8.05 6.14
C ARG A 128 -52.14 -8.98 5.07
N GLU A 129 -52.75 -8.42 4.04
CA GLU A 129 -53.45 -9.20 3.00
C GLU A 129 -52.55 -9.56 1.81
N VAL A 130 -51.47 -8.80 1.55
CA VAL A 130 -50.60 -9.04 0.39
C VAL A 130 -49.18 -9.40 0.82
N VAL A 131 -48.52 -8.54 1.59
CA VAL A 131 -47.10 -8.70 1.92
C VAL A 131 -46.86 -9.91 2.82
N TRP A 132 -47.67 -10.06 3.87
CA TRP A 132 -47.55 -11.15 4.84
C TRP A 132 -47.87 -12.51 4.22
N GLN A 133 -48.78 -12.56 3.26
CA GLN A 133 -49.24 -13.79 2.61
C GLN A 133 -48.30 -14.27 1.49
N SER A 134 -47.41 -13.39 1.00
CA SER A 134 -46.56 -13.69 -0.16
C SER A 134 -45.08 -13.78 0.21
N PRO A 135 -44.44 -14.96 0.07
CA PRO A 135 -43.01 -15.13 0.32
C PRO A 135 -42.14 -14.21 -0.55
N THR A 136 -42.59 -13.88 -1.77
CA THR A 136 -41.86 -13.00 -2.70
C THR A 136 -41.71 -11.56 -2.20
N CYS A 137 -42.53 -11.15 -1.23
CA CYS A 137 -42.49 -9.80 -0.67
C CYS A 137 -41.48 -9.64 0.47
N ASN A 138 -40.98 -10.74 1.07
CA ASN A 138 -40.13 -10.75 2.26
C ASN A 138 -40.72 -9.86 3.38
N SER A 139 -41.72 -10.40 4.10
CA SER A 139 -42.45 -9.69 5.16
C SER A 139 -41.55 -9.14 6.26
N ASP A 140 -40.41 -9.79 6.52
CA ASP A 140 -39.46 -9.41 7.58
C ASP A 140 -38.68 -8.14 7.24
N ALA A 141 -38.61 -7.78 5.95
CA ALA A 141 -37.99 -6.54 5.48
C ALA A 141 -38.87 -5.29 5.74
N TYR A 142 -40.10 -5.46 6.26
CA TYR A 142 -41.02 -4.37 6.57
C TYR A 142 -41.09 -4.12 8.08
N ARG A 143 -40.90 -2.87 8.48
CA ARG A 143 -41.04 -2.44 9.88
C ARG A 143 -42.36 -1.70 10.13
N PRO A 144 -43.08 -2.01 11.22
CA PRO A 144 -44.31 -1.30 11.55
C PRO A 144 -43.99 0.12 12.02
N VAL A 145 -44.83 1.09 11.61
CA VAL A 145 -44.75 2.48 12.04
C VAL A 145 -46.15 3.05 12.30
N PRO A 146 -46.32 3.87 13.36
CA PRO A 146 -47.55 4.65 13.54
C PRO A 146 -47.56 5.83 12.56
N VAL A 147 -48.68 6.05 11.88
CA VAL A 147 -48.87 7.18 10.95
C VAL A 147 -50.04 8.03 11.43
N ALA A 148 -49.77 9.32 11.67
CA ALA A 148 -50.77 10.34 11.95
C ALA A 148 -50.62 11.49 10.94
N VAL A 149 -51.61 11.66 10.05
CA VAL A 149 -51.61 12.71 9.01
C VAL A 149 -53.03 13.26 8.85
N LYS A 150 -53.23 14.56 9.12
CA LYS A 150 -54.56 15.19 9.22
C LYS A 150 -55.44 14.41 10.22
N GLU A 151 -56.63 14.00 9.81
CA GLU A 151 -57.57 13.20 10.61
C GLU A 151 -57.28 11.68 10.57
N MET A 152 -56.28 11.24 9.79
CA MET A 152 -55.95 9.82 9.66
C MET A 152 -54.96 9.39 10.74
N GLN A 153 -55.35 8.43 11.57
CA GLN A 153 -54.45 7.66 12.43
C GLN A 153 -54.50 6.18 12.03
N THR A 154 -53.35 5.62 11.64
CA THR A 154 -53.28 4.22 11.23
C THR A 154 -51.91 3.63 11.52
N LYS A 155 -51.82 2.30 11.43
CA LYS A 155 -50.56 1.58 11.35
C LYS A 155 -50.15 1.46 9.88
N ALA A 156 -48.87 1.56 9.59
CA ALA A 156 -48.33 1.34 8.26
C ALA A 156 -46.99 0.60 8.36
N TRP A 157 -46.45 0.19 7.23
CA TRP A 157 -45.27 -0.67 7.18
C TRP A 157 -44.25 -0.11 6.20
N ILE A 158 -43.03 0.18 6.66
CA ILE A 158 -41.97 0.77 5.84
C ILE A 158 -40.96 -0.30 5.45
N ARG A 159 -40.54 -0.30 4.19
CA ARG A 159 -39.39 -1.06 3.67
C ARG A 159 -38.39 -0.10 3.02
N LEU A 160 -37.09 -0.40 3.16
CA LEU A 160 -36.00 0.31 2.50
C LEU A 160 -35.29 -0.64 1.52
N PRO A 161 -35.72 -0.69 0.25
CA PRO A 161 -35.03 -1.50 -0.76
C PRO A 161 -33.63 -0.93 -1.06
N GLY A 162 -32.63 -1.81 -1.17
CA GLY A 162 -31.25 -1.42 -1.54
C GLY A 162 -30.34 -0.98 -0.38
N THR A 163 -30.85 -0.84 0.84
CA THR A 163 -29.98 -0.62 2.01
C THR A 163 -29.30 -1.94 2.40
N ARG A 164 -27.97 -1.99 2.31
CA ARG A 164 -27.17 -3.09 2.86
C ARG A 164 -27.41 -3.20 4.37
N GLU A 165 -27.26 -4.40 4.92
CA GLU A 165 -27.34 -4.56 6.38
C GLU A 165 -26.32 -3.64 7.06
N PRO A 166 -26.64 -3.04 8.23
CA PRO A 166 -25.76 -2.08 8.90
C PRO A 166 -24.34 -2.62 9.16
N GLU A 167 -24.22 -3.92 9.40
CA GLU A 167 -22.94 -4.62 9.59
C GLU A 167 -22.11 -4.67 8.29
N THR A 168 -22.76 -4.89 7.15
CA THR A 168 -22.12 -4.88 5.83
C THR A 168 -21.63 -3.47 5.48
N GLU A 169 -22.42 -2.43 5.77
CA GLU A 169 -22.04 -1.04 5.55
C GLU A 169 -20.86 -0.63 6.45
N ARG A 170 -20.84 -1.08 7.72
CA ARG A 170 -19.71 -0.93 8.64
C ARG A 170 -18.44 -1.62 8.12
N ILE A 171 -18.53 -2.87 7.64
CA ILE A 171 -17.37 -3.60 7.13
C ILE A 171 -16.78 -2.91 5.91
N VAL A 172 -17.62 -2.50 4.95
CA VAL A 172 -17.17 -1.75 3.78
C VAL A 172 -16.54 -0.42 4.21
N ARG A 173 -17.10 0.24 5.24
CA ARG A 173 -16.53 1.45 5.87
C ARG A 173 -15.13 1.24 6.46
N LEU A 174 -14.87 0.08 7.05
CA LEU A 174 -13.56 -0.20 7.64
C LEU A 174 -12.55 -0.61 6.56
N LEU A 175 -12.97 -1.43 5.60
CA LEU A 175 -12.11 -1.93 4.52
C LEU A 175 -11.49 -0.80 3.71
N ALA A 176 -12.23 0.27 3.46
CA ALA A 176 -11.75 1.37 2.64
C ALA A 176 -11.00 2.47 3.39
N LEU A 177 -10.69 2.21 4.68
CA LEU A 177 -9.61 2.89 5.40
C LEU A 177 -8.23 2.24 5.16
N HIS A 178 -8.18 1.12 4.42
CA HIS A 178 -6.92 0.46 4.09
C HIS A 178 -6.04 1.38 3.21
N PRO A 179 -4.72 1.48 3.47
CA PRO A 179 -3.85 2.44 2.79
C PRO A 179 -3.62 2.17 1.30
N GLY A 180 -3.67 0.91 0.87
CA GLY A 180 -3.42 0.52 -0.53
C GLY A 180 -4.69 0.21 -1.32
N ALA A 181 -4.58 0.14 -2.65
CA ALA A 181 -5.68 -0.16 -3.56
C ALA A 181 -6.17 -1.62 -3.51
N GLU A 182 -5.34 -2.53 -3.02
CA GLU A 182 -5.65 -3.95 -2.84
C GLU A 182 -5.39 -4.36 -1.38
N ILE A 183 -6.21 -5.27 -0.86
CA ILE A 183 -6.07 -5.82 0.49
C ILE A 183 -6.02 -7.35 0.43
N SER A 184 -5.02 -7.95 1.08
CA SER A 184 -4.94 -9.39 1.24
C SER A 184 -5.83 -9.88 2.39
N VAL A 185 -6.27 -11.14 2.34
CA VAL A 185 -7.10 -11.72 3.42
C VAL A 185 -6.48 -11.54 4.82
N PRO A 186 -5.16 -11.75 5.04
CA PRO A 186 -4.55 -11.52 6.35
C PRO A 186 -4.57 -10.04 6.78
N ALA A 187 -4.37 -9.10 5.84
CA ALA A 187 -4.44 -7.67 6.13
C ALA A 187 -5.87 -7.24 6.50
N ALA A 188 -6.88 -7.77 5.78
CA ALA A 188 -8.29 -7.54 6.08
C ALA A 188 -8.70 -8.13 7.43
N ALA A 189 -8.19 -9.32 7.76
CA ALA A 189 -8.39 -9.94 9.07
C ALA A 189 -7.85 -9.06 10.21
N ALA A 190 -6.66 -8.47 10.04
CA ALA A 190 -6.09 -7.54 11.03
C ALA A 190 -6.89 -6.23 11.13
N LEU A 191 -7.30 -5.66 9.99
CA LEU A 191 -8.09 -4.43 9.93
C LEU A 191 -9.45 -4.59 10.63
N LEU A 192 -10.15 -5.69 10.35
CA LEU A 192 -11.49 -5.98 10.86
C LEU A 192 -11.50 -6.62 12.26
N ASP A 193 -10.33 -7.02 12.79
CA ASP A 193 -10.19 -7.78 14.04
C ASP A 193 -10.95 -9.12 14.01
N LEU A 194 -10.74 -9.89 12.94
CA LEU A 194 -11.42 -11.17 12.70
C LEU A 194 -10.41 -12.29 12.40
N PRO A 195 -10.77 -13.56 12.67
CA PRO A 195 -10.01 -14.69 12.15
C PRO A 195 -9.97 -14.71 10.62
N ALA A 196 -8.85 -15.16 10.05
CA ALA A 196 -8.61 -15.13 8.60
C ALA A 196 -9.70 -15.86 7.77
N ASP A 197 -10.24 -16.97 8.27
CA ASP A 197 -11.28 -17.72 7.56
C ASP A 197 -12.60 -16.97 7.51
N ARG A 198 -12.94 -16.25 8.59
CA ARG A 198 -14.13 -15.40 8.64
C ARG A 198 -13.96 -14.17 7.76
N ALA A 199 -12.77 -13.55 7.76
CA ALA A 199 -12.46 -12.46 6.85
C ALA A 199 -12.57 -12.88 5.38
N ARG A 200 -12.07 -14.09 5.02
CA ARG A 200 -12.19 -14.63 3.66
C ARG A 200 -13.66 -14.82 3.25
N ALA A 201 -14.47 -15.44 4.12
CA ALA A 201 -15.89 -15.64 3.85
C ALA A 201 -16.64 -14.31 3.65
N LEU A 202 -16.32 -13.31 4.47
CA LEU A 202 -16.90 -11.96 4.36
C LEU A 202 -16.49 -11.27 3.06
N LEU A 203 -15.19 -11.26 2.72
CA LEU A 203 -14.71 -10.66 1.47
C LEU A 203 -15.35 -11.30 0.23
N GLY A 204 -15.48 -12.64 0.23
CA GLY A 204 -16.20 -13.36 -0.83
C GLY A 204 -17.68 -12.99 -0.93
N SER A 205 -18.36 -12.76 0.21
CA SER A 205 -19.77 -12.35 0.23
C SER A 205 -20.02 -10.91 -0.25
N LEU A 206 -19.01 -10.04 -0.17
CA LEU A 206 -19.10 -8.63 -0.58
C LEU A 206 -18.98 -8.42 -2.09
N ALA A 207 -18.70 -9.47 -2.87
CA ALA A 207 -18.50 -9.43 -4.32
C ALA A 207 -17.47 -8.37 -4.77
N LEU A 208 -16.41 -8.17 -3.97
CA LEU A 208 -15.29 -7.31 -4.32
C LEU A 208 -14.47 -7.96 -5.45
N GLY A 209 -13.89 -7.14 -6.33
CA GLY A 209 -13.02 -7.64 -7.39
C GLY A 209 -11.78 -8.33 -6.82
N GLU A 210 -11.46 -9.53 -7.31
CA GLU A 210 -10.30 -10.33 -6.88
C GLU A 210 -9.23 -10.34 -7.98
N PRO A 211 -8.29 -9.36 -8.03
CA PRO A 211 -7.26 -9.29 -9.07
C PRO A 211 -6.29 -10.47 -9.03
N ALA A 212 -6.10 -11.09 -7.86
CA ALA A 212 -5.30 -12.28 -7.66
C ALA A 212 -5.88 -13.12 -6.53
N PRO A 213 -5.66 -14.46 -6.51
CA PRO A 213 -6.18 -15.32 -5.46
C PRO A 213 -5.85 -14.82 -4.04
N GLY A 214 -6.88 -14.53 -3.25
CA GLY A 214 -6.77 -14.02 -1.88
C GLY A 214 -6.44 -12.53 -1.76
N ARG A 215 -6.51 -11.76 -2.85
CA ARG A 215 -6.38 -10.28 -2.86
C ARG A 215 -7.64 -9.65 -3.42
N TYR A 216 -8.19 -8.68 -2.70
CA TYR A 216 -9.43 -8.01 -3.06
C TYR A 216 -9.17 -6.52 -3.28
N LEU A 217 -9.88 -5.91 -4.22
CA LEU A 217 -9.88 -4.46 -4.39
C LEU A 217 -10.46 -3.80 -3.15
N VAL A 218 -9.76 -2.79 -2.66
CA VAL A 218 -10.25 -1.95 -1.57
C VAL A 218 -11.44 -1.13 -2.08
N PRO A 219 -12.58 -1.12 -1.39
CA PRO A 219 -13.71 -0.28 -1.78
C PRO A 219 -13.30 1.20 -1.86
N ASP A 220 -13.97 2.00 -2.68
CA ASP A 220 -13.68 3.43 -2.71
C ASP A 220 -14.54 4.16 -1.67
N HIS A 221 -13.92 4.89 -0.74
CA HIS A 221 -14.60 5.83 0.16
C HIS A 221 -14.61 7.27 -0.33
N THR A 222 -13.73 7.59 -1.28
CA THR A 222 -13.67 8.91 -1.91
C THR A 222 -14.64 9.05 -3.07
N ALA A 223 -15.39 7.99 -3.40
CA ALA A 223 -16.58 8.07 -4.22
C ALA A 223 -17.75 8.77 -3.49
N GLU A 224 -17.52 9.96 -2.94
CA GLU A 224 -18.42 11.06 -3.27
C GLU A 224 -18.26 11.30 -4.79
N PRO A 225 -19.29 11.07 -5.62
CA PRO A 225 -19.06 10.99 -7.05
C PRO A 225 -18.85 12.38 -7.64
N GLY A 226 -17.58 12.72 -7.88
CA GLY A 226 -17.20 13.76 -8.81
C GLY A 226 -15.94 14.47 -8.36
N HIS A 227 -14.76 13.90 -8.64
CA HIS A 227 -13.48 14.59 -8.85
C HIS A 227 -12.53 13.62 -9.58
N ALA A 228 -12.90 13.23 -10.81
CA ALA A 228 -12.00 12.53 -11.73
C ALA A 228 -12.25 13.06 -13.14
N ASP A 229 -11.75 14.28 -13.39
CA ASP A 229 -11.28 14.71 -14.71
C ASP A 229 -10.66 16.11 -14.63
N LYS A 230 -9.39 16.18 -14.19
CA LYS A 230 -8.42 17.19 -14.66
C LYS A 230 -7.00 16.62 -14.53
N PRO A 231 -6.23 16.48 -15.61
CA PRO A 231 -4.81 16.17 -15.51
C PRO A 231 -4.04 17.43 -15.11
N GLY A 232 -3.31 17.32 -14.00
CA GLY A 232 -2.34 18.30 -13.54
C GLY A 232 -2.96 19.44 -12.75
N HIS A 233 -3.04 19.29 -11.42
CA HIS A 233 -2.81 20.33 -10.41
C HIS A 233 -2.33 19.59 -9.16
N ALA A 234 -1.27 20.12 -8.53
CA ALA A 234 -0.69 19.57 -7.32
C ALA A 234 -1.78 19.43 -6.23
N ALA A 235 -1.90 18.23 -5.65
CA ALA A 235 -2.80 17.99 -4.54
C ALA A 235 -2.34 18.79 -3.31
N GLU A 236 -3.11 19.81 -2.95
CA GLU A 236 -3.03 20.41 -1.62
C GLU A 236 -3.55 19.43 -0.56
N PRO A 237 -3.06 19.48 0.70
CA PRO A 237 -3.41 18.52 1.74
C PRO A 237 -4.83 18.79 2.27
N GLY A 238 -5.80 18.09 1.68
CA GLY A 238 -7.21 18.11 2.08
C GLY A 238 -7.50 17.17 3.24
N HIS A 239 -7.33 17.68 4.47
CA HIS A 239 -8.24 17.52 5.62
C HIS A 239 -8.81 16.13 5.93
N ALA A 240 -8.37 15.60 7.08
CA ALA A 240 -9.02 14.55 7.86
C ALA A 240 -10.54 14.79 8.04
N ALA A 241 -11.35 14.18 7.18
CA ALA A 241 -12.77 13.95 7.47
C ALA A 241 -12.84 12.84 8.53
N GLY A 242 -13.30 13.19 9.73
CA GLY A 242 -13.11 12.44 10.97
C GLY A 242 -13.41 10.95 10.86
N LYS A 243 -12.35 10.13 10.95
CA LYS A 243 -12.47 8.71 11.32
C LYS A 243 -13.08 8.64 12.71
N ASP A 244 -14.13 7.85 12.86
CA ASP A 244 -14.65 7.49 14.19
C ASP A 244 -13.55 6.75 14.99
N ALA A 245 -13.68 6.70 16.32
CA ALA A 245 -12.68 6.02 17.17
C ALA A 245 -12.44 4.57 16.74
N GLU A 246 -13.46 3.94 16.17
CA GLU A 246 -13.39 2.61 15.57
C GLU A 246 -12.46 2.56 14.34
N GLY A 247 -12.64 3.48 13.38
CA GLY A 247 -11.79 3.60 12.19
C GLY A 247 -10.34 3.87 12.54
N THR A 248 -10.07 4.75 13.50
CA THR A 248 -8.70 5.01 13.99
C THR A 248 -8.07 3.76 14.60
N ALA A 249 -8.83 2.99 15.39
CA ALA A 249 -8.35 1.72 15.95
C ALA A 249 -8.09 0.67 14.85
N ALA A 250 -8.96 0.59 13.84
CA ALA A 250 -8.79 -0.32 12.70
C ALA A 250 -7.53 -0.01 11.89
N VAL A 251 -7.32 1.27 11.54
CA VAL A 251 -6.11 1.73 10.84
C VAL A 251 -4.87 1.38 11.66
N ARG A 252 -4.85 1.70 12.95
CA ARG A 252 -3.71 1.36 13.81
C ARG A 252 -3.42 -0.16 13.85
N ARG A 253 -4.46 -1.01 13.88
CA ARG A 253 -4.28 -2.48 13.85
C ARG A 253 -3.62 -2.94 12.56
N VAL A 254 -4.10 -2.51 11.39
CA VAL A 254 -3.53 -2.95 10.11
C VAL A 254 -2.10 -2.42 9.92
N LEU A 255 -1.82 -1.20 10.36
CA LEU A 255 -0.47 -0.62 10.33
C LEU A 255 0.49 -1.39 11.25
N ALA A 256 0.05 -1.72 12.47
CA ALA A 256 0.84 -2.54 13.40
C ALA A 256 1.07 -3.96 12.85
N TRP A 257 0.09 -4.54 12.16
CA TRP A 257 0.21 -5.82 11.49
C TRP A 257 1.26 -5.79 10.36
N TYR A 258 1.24 -4.75 9.52
CA TYR A 258 2.26 -4.55 8.47
C TYR A 258 3.65 -4.43 9.08
N LEU A 259 3.81 -3.66 10.16
CA LEU A 259 5.08 -3.51 10.86
C LEU A 259 5.58 -4.84 11.45
N GLY A 260 4.73 -5.56 12.17
CA GLY A 260 5.09 -6.86 12.76
C GLY A 260 5.44 -7.90 11.70
N THR A 261 4.74 -7.88 10.56
CA THR A 261 4.99 -8.83 9.47
C THR A 261 6.26 -8.46 8.71
N ALA A 262 6.50 -7.16 8.48
CA ALA A 262 7.76 -6.66 7.93
C ALA A 262 8.95 -7.00 8.83
N ASP A 263 8.82 -6.90 10.16
CA ASP A 263 9.87 -7.31 11.10
C ASP A 263 10.11 -8.83 11.07
N SER A 264 9.05 -9.64 10.93
CA SER A 264 9.17 -11.10 10.78
C SER A 264 9.90 -11.47 9.49
N ALA A 265 9.55 -10.83 8.37
CA ALA A 265 10.28 -10.98 7.10
C ALA A 265 11.74 -10.56 7.25
N ARG A 266 12.00 -9.41 7.89
CA ARG A 266 13.33 -8.89 8.14
C ARG A 266 14.19 -9.87 8.95
N ARG A 267 13.66 -10.50 10.01
CA ARG A 267 14.44 -11.45 10.84
C ARG A 267 14.94 -12.65 10.04
N ILE A 268 14.20 -13.09 9.03
CA ILE A 268 14.60 -14.23 8.19
C ILE A 268 15.49 -13.78 7.03
N LEU A 269 15.20 -12.63 6.43
CA LEU A 269 16.02 -12.03 5.38
C LEU A 269 17.36 -11.49 5.92
N CYS A 270 17.43 -11.18 7.22
CA CYS A 270 18.54 -10.56 7.94
C CYS A 270 18.59 -11.01 9.41
N PRO A 271 18.94 -12.29 9.68
CA PRO A 271 19.09 -12.77 11.04
C PRO A 271 20.13 -11.97 11.84
N ASP A 272 21.13 -11.39 11.16
CA ASP A 272 22.28 -10.75 11.80
C ASP A 272 22.07 -9.26 12.16
N ARG A 273 20.90 -8.67 11.86
CA ARG A 273 20.54 -7.33 12.34
C ARG A 273 19.70 -7.44 13.60
N VAL A 274 20.37 -7.46 14.75
CA VAL A 274 19.71 -7.14 16.02
C VAL A 274 19.55 -5.61 16.08
N THR A 275 18.53 -5.10 15.40
CA THR A 275 17.98 -3.78 15.70
C THR A 275 17.02 -3.96 16.88
N ALA A 276 16.85 -2.92 17.70
CA ALA A 276 15.80 -2.87 18.73
C ALA A 276 14.47 -3.43 18.17
N SER A 277 13.68 -4.11 19.01
CA SER A 277 12.40 -4.69 18.61
C SER A 277 11.56 -3.65 17.87
N LEU A 278 11.36 -3.86 16.56
CA LEU A 278 10.45 -3.04 15.75
C LEU A 278 8.99 -3.48 15.96
N THR A 279 8.76 -4.44 16.83
CA THR A 279 7.43 -4.97 17.16
C THR A 279 6.80 -4.10 18.24
N LEU A 280 5.58 -3.61 17.98
CA LEU A 280 4.72 -3.04 19.02
C LEU A 280 4.18 -4.19 19.88
N LEU A 281 4.47 -4.17 21.18
CA LEU A 281 4.06 -5.22 22.13
C LEU A 281 2.54 -5.22 22.40
N ASP A 282 1.85 -4.11 22.10
CA ASP A 282 0.51 -3.84 22.63
C ASP A 282 -0.64 -4.03 21.61
N ALA A 283 -0.44 -4.68 20.46
CA ALA A 283 -1.48 -4.82 19.43
C ALA A 283 -1.95 -6.28 19.23
N PRO A 284 -3.28 -6.55 19.14
CA PRO A 284 -3.86 -7.89 18.97
C PRO A 284 -3.62 -8.52 17.58
N CYS A 285 -2.70 -7.99 16.79
CA CYS A 285 -2.50 -8.37 15.42
C CYS A 285 -1.46 -9.50 15.34
N ARG A 286 -1.87 -10.71 14.97
CA ARG A 286 -0.94 -11.83 14.73
C ARG A 286 -0.18 -11.58 13.41
N PRO A 287 1.11 -11.21 13.43
CA PRO A 287 1.87 -10.97 12.22
C PRO A 287 2.10 -12.29 11.48
N LEU A 288 2.33 -12.24 10.17
CA LEU A 288 2.73 -13.46 9.45
C LEU A 288 4.15 -13.87 9.87
N THR A 289 4.36 -15.18 9.94
CA THR A 289 5.69 -15.78 10.04
C THR A 289 6.01 -16.45 8.71
N PHE A 290 7.29 -16.58 8.39
CA PHE A 290 7.73 -17.18 7.13
C PHE A 290 8.59 -18.39 7.43
N ALA A 291 8.47 -19.44 6.62
CA ALA A 291 9.29 -20.64 6.75
C ALA A 291 10.65 -20.48 6.05
N SER A 292 10.77 -19.53 5.11
CA SER A 292 11.98 -19.32 4.31
C SER A 292 12.18 -17.87 3.87
N ALA A 293 13.43 -17.52 3.55
CA ALA A 293 13.77 -16.22 2.96
C ALA A 293 13.04 -15.97 1.63
N ALA A 294 12.86 -17.01 0.81
CA ALA A 294 12.16 -16.90 -0.47
C ALA A 294 10.68 -16.54 -0.28
N GLU A 295 10.03 -17.07 0.75
CA GLU A 295 8.64 -16.76 1.09
C GLU A 295 8.50 -15.32 1.61
N ALA A 296 9.36 -14.92 2.55
CA ALA A 296 9.41 -13.55 3.05
C ALA A 296 9.62 -12.53 1.91
N GLN A 297 10.51 -12.85 0.97
CA GLN A 297 10.78 -12.01 -0.19
C GLN A 297 9.56 -11.89 -1.13
N ARG A 298 8.86 -13.00 -1.41
CA ARG A 298 7.64 -12.96 -2.23
C ARG A 298 6.56 -12.11 -1.59
N TRP A 299 6.40 -12.21 -0.27
CA TRP A 299 5.45 -11.39 0.46
C TRP A 299 5.80 -9.90 0.39
N CYS A 300 7.06 -9.53 0.64
CA CYS A 300 7.49 -8.13 0.53
C CYS A 300 7.29 -7.55 -0.87
N GLU A 301 7.47 -8.36 -1.92
CA GLU A 301 7.21 -7.95 -3.30
C GLU A 301 5.71 -7.73 -3.55
N ALA A 302 4.88 -8.66 -3.11
CA ALA A 302 3.44 -8.61 -3.31
C ALA A 302 2.76 -7.48 -2.50
N GLU A 303 3.27 -7.16 -1.32
CA GLU A 303 2.77 -6.08 -0.47
C GLU A 303 3.52 -4.74 -0.66
N ARG A 304 4.46 -4.64 -1.61
CA ARG A 304 5.36 -3.48 -1.74
C ARG A 304 4.62 -2.14 -1.74
N LEU A 305 3.59 -2.01 -2.59
CA LEU A 305 2.80 -0.78 -2.71
C LEU A 305 1.99 -0.48 -1.44
N ASN A 306 1.42 -1.53 -0.82
CA ASN A 306 0.68 -1.42 0.42
C ASN A 306 1.57 -0.99 1.60
N LEU A 307 2.81 -1.50 1.67
CA LEU A 307 3.78 -1.13 2.69
C LEU A 307 4.22 0.34 2.57
N ILE A 308 4.38 0.85 1.34
CA ILE A 308 4.68 2.26 1.09
C ILE A 308 3.50 3.13 1.52
N ALA A 309 2.28 2.77 1.12
CA ALA A 309 1.08 3.50 1.48
C ALA A 309 0.83 3.46 3.00
N ALA A 310 1.10 2.33 3.66
CA ALA A 310 1.01 2.19 5.11
C ALA A 310 1.98 3.12 5.84
N ALA A 311 3.22 3.27 5.36
CA ALA A 311 4.19 4.19 5.95
C ALA A 311 3.73 5.65 5.84
N ARG A 312 3.15 6.04 4.70
CA ARG A 312 2.59 7.38 4.49
C ARG A 312 1.39 7.65 5.38
N LEU A 313 0.41 6.75 5.37
CA LEU A 313 -0.78 6.86 6.22
C LEU A 313 -0.40 6.94 7.70
N ALA A 314 0.58 6.15 8.15
CA ALA A 314 1.06 6.21 9.53
C ALA A 314 1.64 7.59 9.88
N ALA A 315 2.32 8.26 8.96
CA ALA A 315 2.83 9.61 9.17
C ALA A 315 1.70 10.65 9.18
N GLU A 316 0.76 10.56 8.23
CA GLU A 316 -0.37 11.48 8.07
C GLU A 316 -1.35 11.42 9.25
N ASP A 317 -1.66 10.22 9.75
CA ASP A 317 -2.57 9.99 10.88
C ASP A 317 -1.89 10.13 12.26
N GLY A 318 -0.60 10.48 12.31
CA GLY A 318 0.13 10.68 13.58
C GLY A 318 0.54 9.39 14.31
N HIS A 319 0.52 8.24 13.63
CA HIS A 319 1.08 6.97 14.12
C HIS A 319 2.61 6.92 13.97
N HIS A 320 3.28 7.90 14.56
CA HIS A 320 4.70 8.13 14.40
C HIS A 320 5.57 6.94 14.83
N ASP A 321 5.11 6.18 15.83
CA ASP A 321 5.73 4.96 16.32
C ASP A 321 5.79 3.84 15.27
N ILE A 322 4.93 3.88 14.26
CA ILE A 322 4.92 2.96 13.11
C ILE A 322 5.60 3.61 11.90
N ALA A 323 5.38 4.91 11.69
CA ALA A 323 5.80 5.64 10.49
C ALA A 323 7.29 5.54 10.17
N TRP A 324 8.18 5.58 11.17
CA TRP A 324 9.63 5.40 10.94
C TRP A 324 10.08 3.94 11.03
N ARG A 325 9.40 3.11 11.84
CA ARG A 325 9.77 1.70 12.06
C ARG A 325 9.48 0.83 10.86
N LEU A 326 8.38 1.08 10.16
CA LEU A 326 7.98 0.31 9.00
C LEU A 326 9.00 0.46 7.86
N PRO A 327 9.46 1.69 7.52
CA PRO A 327 10.60 1.84 6.63
C PRO A 327 11.89 1.20 7.19
N LEU A 328 12.16 1.30 8.49
CA LEU A 328 13.37 0.65 9.00
C LEU A 328 13.33 -0.88 8.84
N ALA A 329 12.16 -1.50 9.03
CA ALA A 329 11.96 -2.94 8.93
C ALA A 329 12.24 -3.48 7.53
N LEU A 330 11.89 -2.72 6.49
CA LEU A 330 12.00 -3.16 5.10
C LEU A 330 13.35 -2.81 4.44
N TRP A 331 14.27 -2.14 5.16
CA TRP A 331 15.59 -1.70 4.68
C TRP A 331 16.27 -2.68 3.71
N ARG A 332 16.47 -3.93 4.13
CA ARG A 332 17.24 -4.91 3.35
C ARG A 332 16.52 -5.32 2.07
N PHE A 333 15.19 -5.45 2.12
CA PHE A 333 14.39 -5.75 0.95
C PHE A 333 14.60 -4.68 -0.14
N PHE A 334 14.61 -3.40 0.25
CA PHE A 334 14.88 -2.28 -0.66
C PHE A 334 16.31 -2.28 -1.22
N PHE A 335 17.31 -2.61 -0.39
CA PHE A 335 18.71 -2.72 -0.83
C PHE A 335 19.00 -3.89 -1.79
N LEU A 336 18.18 -4.94 -1.78
CA LEU A 336 18.37 -6.12 -2.63
C LEU A 336 17.64 -5.99 -3.98
N ARG A 337 16.59 -5.16 -4.08
CA ARG A 337 15.65 -5.15 -5.20
C ARG A 337 15.44 -3.78 -5.87
N SER A 338 15.90 -2.68 -5.26
CA SER A 338 16.10 -1.38 -5.93
C SER A 338 14.87 -0.55 -6.40
N PRO A 339 13.69 -0.54 -5.75
CA PRO A 339 12.69 0.52 -6.02
C PRO A 339 12.97 1.75 -5.14
N TRP A 340 14.03 2.51 -5.47
CA TRP A 340 14.52 3.60 -4.61
C TRP A 340 13.58 4.81 -4.53
N THR A 341 12.84 5.15 -5.58
CA THR A 341 12.00 6.37 -5.62
C THR A 341 10.89 6.36 -4.58
N ASP A 342 10.11 5.28 -4.51
CA ASP A 342 8.95 5.19 -3.60
C ASP A 342 9.40 5.11 -2.13
N TRP A 343 10.57 4.50 -1.92
CA TRP A 343 11.19 4.36 -0.60
C TRP A 343 11.66 5.68 -0.01
N ILE A 344 12.10 6.58 -0.88
CA ILE A 344 12.61 7.90 -0.49
C ILE A 344 11.48 8.79 0.01
N GLU A 345 10.30 8.70 -0.58
CA GLU A 345 9.12 9.40 -0.08
C GLU A 345 8.70 8.87 1.30
N ALA A 346 8.67 7.54 1.48
CA ALA A 346 8.36 6.94 2.78
C ALA A 346 9.38 7.36 3.86
N LEU A 347 10.69 7.33 3.56
CA LEU A 347 11.73 7.75 4.50
C LEU A 347 11.73 9.25 4.81
N ARG A 348 11.31 10.11 3.88
CA ARG A 348 11.21 11.57 4.11
C ARG A 348 10.15 11.94 5.15
N THR A 349 9.09 11.13 5.28
CA THR A 349 8.07 11.32 6.33
C THR A 349 8.58 10.95 7.73
N GLY A 350 9.66 10.15 7.81
CA GLY A 350 10.24 9.63 9.05
C GLY A 350 10.77 10.71 9.98
N PRO A 351 11.66 11.63 9.54
CA PRO A 351 12.19 12.71 10.37
C PRO A 351 11.12 13.66 10.90
N ASP A 352 10.10 13.98 10.10
CA ASP A 352 9.00 14.86 10.54
C ASP A 352 8.08 14.15 11.53
N SER A 353 7.84 12.85 11.33
CA SER A 353 7.09 12.02 12.28
C SER A 353 7.81 11.80 13.60
N ALA A 354 9.12 11.59 13.56
CA ALA A 354 9.92 11.25 14.73
C ALA A 354 10.30 12.47 15.60
N ARG A 355 9.89 13.70 15.21
CA ARG A 355 9.99 14.92 16.04
C ARG A 355 9.00 14.96 17.21
N CYS A 356 8.15 13.95 17.37
CA CYS A 356 7.38 13.79 18.60
C CYS A 356 8.30 13.59 19.82
N PRO A 357 8.00 14.20 20.97
CA PRO A 357 8.82 14.04 22.17
C PRO A 357 8.97 12.55 22.54
N GLY A 358 10.22 12.05 22.58
CA GLY A 358 10.55 10.71 23.09
C GLY A 358 11.02 9.66 22.07
N ASP A 359 11.12 9.96 20.77
CA ASP A 359 11.59 8.99 19.74
C ASP A 359 12.84 9.44 18.95
N GLU A 360 13.79 10.07 19.65
CA GLU A 360 15.06 10.53 19.08
C GLU A 360 15.87 9.40 18.41
N ARG A 361 15.72 8.17 18.91
CA ARG A 361 16.33 6.97 18.29
C ARG A 361 15.72 6.70 16.91
N GLY A 362 14.40 6.80 16.75
CA GLY A 362 13.72 6.67 15.47
C GLY A 362 14.16 7.73 14.46
N VAL A 363 14.27 9.00 14.90
CA VAL A 363 14.79 10.10 14.07
C VAL A 363 16.19 9.76 13.55
N ALA A 364 17.09 9.29 14.43
CA ALA A 364 18.47 8.96 14.07
C ALA A 364 18.54 7.89 12.97
N TYR A 365 17.74 6.82 13.09
CA TYR A 365 17.67 5.78 12.07
C TYR A 365 17.07 6.28 10.75
N ALA A 366 16.04 7.13 10.79
CA ALA A 366 15.45 7.72 9.60
C ALA A 366 16.44 8.62 8.85
N LEU A 367 17.17 9.48 9.57
CA LEU A 367 18.24 10.31 9.02
C LEU A 367 19.34 9.45 8.38
N GLY A 368 19.81 8.40 9.06
CA GLY A 368 20.80 7.50 8.47
C GLY A 368 20.26 6.78 7.22
N GLY A 369 18.96 6.45 7.18
CA GLY A 369 18.28 5.93 5.98
C GLY A 369 18.33 6.89 4.79
N LEU A 370 18.03 8.18 5.03
CA LEU A 370 18.20 9.24 4.03
C LEU A 370 19.66 9.39 3.60
N GLY A 371 20.60 9.23 4.54
CA GLY A 371 22.03 9.19 4.25
C GLY A 371 22.40 8.12 3.21
N TYR A 372 21.88 6.90 3.33
CA TYR A 372 22.11 5.81 2.36
C TYR A 372 21.45 6.06 1.00
N VAL A 373 20.25 6.65 1.01
CA VAL A 373 19.56 7.10 -0.22
C VAL A 373 20.44 8.09 -0.99
N SER A 374 20.98 9.10 -0.31
CA SER A 374 21.83 10.10 -0.94
C SER A 374 23.10 9.49 -1.51
N GLN A 375 23.69 8.47 -0.85
CA GLN A 375 24.83 7.71 -1.41
C GLN A 375 24.47 6.99 -2.71
N SER A 376 23.28 6.37 -2.76
CA SER A 376 22.80 5.65 -3.95
C SER A 376 22.56 6.59 -5.14
N ARG A 377 22.25 7.86 -4.86
CA ARG A 377 22.13 8.96 -5.83
C ARG A 377 23.42 9.76 -6.02
N TRP A 378 24.54 9.30 -5.48
CA TRP A 378 25.85 9.94 -5.61
C TRP A 378 25.95 11.36 -5.02
N ARG A 379 25.06 11.71 -4.08
CA ARG A 379 25.06 12.97 -3.33
C ARG A 379 25.78 12.77 -2.00
N PHE A 380 27.10 12.71 -2.03
CA PHE A 380 27.88 12.29 -0.87
C PHE A 380 27.98 13.36 0.23
N GLU A 381 27.94 14.64 -0.10
CA GLU A 381 27.88 15.74 0.87
C GLU A 381 26.56 15.72 1.65
N GLU A 382 25.44 15.56 0.94
CA GLU A 382 24.12 15.41 1.55
C GLU A 382 24.08 14.19 2.46
N SER A 383 24.63 13.05 1.99
CA SER A 383 24.77 11.84 2.79
C SER A 383 25.56 12.08 4.09
N ALA A 384 26.71 12.76 3.99
CA ALA A 384 27.55 13.07 5.14
C ALA A 384 26.79 13.92 6.18
N ASN A 385 25.98 14.89 5.73
CA ASN A 385 25.17 15.71 6.62
C ASN A 385 24.11 14.87 7.36
N PHE A 386 23.41 13.99 6.65
CA PHE A 386 22.42 13.09 7.27
C PHE A 386 23.04 12.13 8.29
N PHE A 387 24.18 11.50 7.96
CA PHE A 387 24.85 10.61 8.91
C PHE A 387 25.46 11.34 10.10
N ARG A 388 25.92 12.59 9.92
CA ARG A 388 26.39 13.42 11.04
C ARG A 388 25.26 13.71 12.02
N ALA A 389 24.09 14.13 11.51
CA ALA A 389 22.91 14.37 12.33
C ALA A 389 22.41 13.08 13.02
N ALA A 390 22.40 11.95 12.31
CA ALA A 390 22.07 10.65 12.90
C ALA A 390 23.03 10.25 14.03
N ARG A 391 24.34 10.44 13.81
CA ARG A 391 25.39 10.17 14.82
C ARG A 391 25.19 11.02 16.07
N ASP A 392 24.92 12.31 15.92
CA ASP A 392 24.73 13.23 17.04
C ASP A 392 23.54 12.79 17.91
N LEU A 393 22.43 12.39 17.30
CA LEU A 393 21.27 11.83 18.01
C LEU A 393 21.57 10.49 18.68
N PHE A 394 22.28 9.57 18.00
CA PHE A 394 22.66 8.29 18.60
C PHE A 394 23.54 8.45 19.85
N VAL A 395 24.44 9.44 19.84
CA VAL A 395 25.23 9.81 21.01
C VAL A 395 24.33 10.33 22.14
N GLN A 396 23.37 11.21 21.83
CA GLN A 396 22.44 11.76 22.81
C GLN A 396 21.59 10.68 23.50
N VAL A 397 21.08 9.70 22.74
CA VAL A 397 20.27 8.60 23.28
C VAL A 397 21.10 7.42 23.82
N GLY A 398 22.43 7.51 23.81
CA GLY A 398 23.34 6.47 24.29
C GLY A 398 23.35 5.17 23.48
N ASP A 399 22.90 5.18 22.21
CA ASP A 399 22.89 4.00 21.34
C ASP A 399 24.25 3.85 20.62
N ARG A 400 25.18 3.16 21.28
CA ARG A 400 26.53 2.89 20.76
C ARG A 400 26.53 2.11 19.44
N ARG A 401 25.52 1.25 19.20
CA ARG A 401 25.43 0.47 17.96
C ARG A 401 24.98 1.35 16.81
N GLY A 402 23.99 2.21 17.06
CA GLY A 402 23.56 3.25 16.13
C GLY A 402 24.67 4.25 15.80
N GLU A 403 25.44 4.68 16.81
CA GLU A 403 26.60 5.56 16.62
C GLU A 403 27.66 4.93 15.71
N ALA A 404 28.06 3.69 15.99
CA ALA A 404 29.02 2.95 15.16
C ALA A 404 28.56 2.85 13.69
N TRP A 405 27.27 2.59 13.50
CA TRP A 405 26.66 2.49 12.19
C TRP A 405 26.60 3.83 11.44
N ALA A 406 26.27 4.93 12.11
CA ALA A 406 26.26 6.26 11.52
C ALA A 406 27.67 6.74 11.16
N LEU A 407 28.67 6.45 12.00
CA LEU A 407 30.09 6.71 11.72
C LEU A 407 30.58 5.94 10.49
N HIS A 408 30.15 4.68 10.32
CA HIS A 408 30.44 3.90 9.12
C HIS A 408 29.86 4.56 7.86
N GLY A 409 28.59 4.98 7.91
CA GLY A 409 27.94 5.69 6.80
C GLY A 409 28.62 7.02 6.45
N LEU A 410 29.02 7.80 7.46
CA LEU A 410 29.77 9.04 7.29
C LEU A 410 31.15 8.78 6.68
N GLY A 411 31.89 7.80 7.19
CA GLY A 411 33.20 7.43 6.65
C GLY A 411 33.13 6.98 5.20
N TYR A 412 32.07 6.24 4.82
CA TYR A 412 31.83 5.89 3.42
C TYR A 412 31.66 7.14 2.57
N ALA A 413 30.81 8.10 2.99
CA ALA A 413 30.62 9.36 2.27
C ALA A 413 31.94 10.14 2.12
N CYS A 414 32.72 10.30 3.19
CA CYS A 414 34.02 10.97 3.16
C CYS A 414 35.01 10.28 2.21
N ARG A 415 35.07 8.94 2.19
CA ARG A 415 35.90 8.18 1.24
C ARG A 415 35.49 8.44 -0.20
N ARG A 416 34.19 8.49 -0.50
CA ARG A 416 33.67 8.80 -1.84
C ARG A 416 33.98 10.24 -2.26
N LEU A 417 34.06 11.16 -1.30
CA LEU A 417 34.53 12.54 -1.46
C LEU A 417 36.05 12.68 -1.47
N ARG A 418 36.81 11.58 -1.50
CA ARG A 418 38.28 11.55 -1.49
C ARG A 418 38.92 12.15 -0.22
N ARG A 419 38.14 12.32 0.85
CA ARG A 419 38.61 12.73 2.19
C ARG A 419 39.06 11.51 2.97
N PHE A 420 40.16 10.90 2.53
CA PHE A 420 40.59 9.59 3.02
C PHE A 420 41.00 9.60 4.49
N SER A 421 41.74 10.61 4.96
CA SER A 421 42.17 10.70 6.36
C SER A 421 40.97 10.79 7.31
N GLU A 422 40.00 11.66 7.01
CA GLU A 422 38.74 11.76 7.76
C GLU A 422 37.97 10.43 7.75
N ALA A 423 37.92 9.75 6.60
CA ALA A 423 37.26 8.45 6.50
C ALA A 423 37.94 7.35 7.34
N ILE A 424 39.28 7.35 7.44
CA ILE A 424 40.02 6.41 8.31
C ILE A 424 39.61 6.63 9.75
N GLU A 425 39.70 7.87 10.26
CA GLU A 425 39.34 8.20 11.65
C GLU A 425 37.91 7.77 11.99
N LEU A 426 36.96 8.05 11.09
CA LEU A 426 35.55 7.68 11.26
C LEU A 426 35.35 6.16 11.28
N HIS A 427 36.00 5.42 10.38
CA HIS A 427 35.89 3.97 10.33
C HIS A 427 36.62 3.28 11.50
N GLU A 428 37.73 3.83 12.00
CA GLU A 428 38.40 3.34 13.21
C GLU A 428 37.55 3.54 14.45
N ARG A 429 36.89 4.70 14.59
CA ARG A 429 35.92 4.94 15.68
C ARG A 429 34.73 3.98 15.59
N SER A 430 34.18 3.79 14.39
CA SER A 430 33.12 2.80 14.13
C SER A 430 33.54 1.37 14.53
N LEU A 431 34.77 0.97 14.16
CA LEU A 431 35.36 -0.32 14.53
C LEU A 431 35.53 -0.46 16.04
N GLY A 432 36.04 0.58 16.71
CA GLY A 432 36.23 0.60 18.16
C GLY A 432 34.92 0.42 18.92
N LEU A 433 33.88 1.16 18.55
CA LEU A 433 32.54 1.01 19.13
C LEU A 433 31.95 -0.38 18.85
N SER A 434 32.08 -0.87 17.61
CA SER A 434 31.58 -2.20 17.22
C SER A 434 32.26 -3.32 18.04
N ARG A 435 33.56 -3.21 18.30
CA ARG A 435 34.29 -4.11 19.21
C ARG A 435 33.79 -4.02 20.64
N ALA A 436 33.59 -2.80 21.16
CA ALA A 436 33.11 -2.58 22.52
C ALA A 436 31.72 -3.17 22.78
N VAL A 437 30.84 -3.21 21.77
CA VAL A 437 29.51 -3.83 21.87
C VAL A 437 29.46 -5.28 21.38
N GLY A 438 30.59 -5.86 20.96
CA GLY A 438 30.67 -7.24 20.47
C GLY A 438 30.00 -7.51 19.13
N ASP A 439 29.76 -6.49 18.30
CA ASP A 439 29.04 -6.61 17.03
C ASP A 439 29.96 -7.08 15.88
N GLN A 440 30.17 -8.39 15.77
CA GLN A 440 31.06 -9.01 14.76
C GLN A 440 30.73 -8.60 13.32
N ARG A 441 29.45 -8.43 13.02
CA ARG A 441 28.99 -7.96 11.70
C ARG A 441 29.53 -6.55 11.41
N SER A 442 29.31 -5.60 12.32
CA SER A 442 29.76 -4.22 12.11
C SER A 442 31.28 -4.11 12.13
N ILE A 443 31.97 -4.96 12.89
CA ILE A 443 33.43 -5.11 12.83
C ILE A 443 33.89 -5.48 11.41
N ALA A 444 33.29 -6.51 10.79
CA ALA A 444 33.65 -6.91 9.43
C ALA A 444 33.40 -5.79 8.40
N TRP A 445 32.27 -5.08 8.51
CA TRP A 445 31.96 -3.95 7.62
C TRP A 445 32.91 -2.77 7.79
N ALA A 446 33.26 -2.42 9.03
CA ALA A 446 34.22 -1.35 9.30
C ALA A 446 35.63 -1.70 8.79
N LEU A 447 36.08 -2.95 8.96
CA LEU A 447 37.35 -3.43 8.42
C LEU A 447 37.37 -3.42 6.89
N ASN A 448 36.30 -3.88 6.23
CA ASN A 448 36.15 -3.74 4.77
C ASN A 448 36.25 -2.28 4.33
N ALA A 449 35.56 -1.37 5.03
CA ALA A 449 35.58 0.04 4.69
C ALA A 449 36.99 0.65 4.85
N LEU A 450 37.70 0.35 5.94
CA LEU A 450 39.11 0.73 6.11
C LEU A 450 39.98 0.19 4.97
N GLY A 451 39.78 -1.08 4.58
CA GLY A 451 40.48 -1.69 3.44
C GLY A 451 40.30 -0.88 2.16
N TYR A 452 39.07 -0.49 1.82
CA TYR A 452 38.81 0.36 0.65
C TYR A 452 39.35 1.78 0.80
N THR A 453 39.39 2.35 2.01
CA THR A 453 39.95 3.69 2.25
C THR A 453 41.46 3.71 2.03
N HIS A 454 42.20 2.74 2.61
CA HIS A 454 43.64 2.59 2.36
C HIS A 454 43.94 2.31 0.89
N ALA A 455 43.12 1.49 0.21
CA ALA A 455 43.27 1.26 -1.23
C ALA A 455 43.10 2.55 -2.05
N GLY A 456 42.24 3.47 -1.60
CA GLY A 456 42.05 4.80 -2.20
C GLY A 456 43.28 5.71 -2.05
N LEU A 457 44.06 5.53 -0.99
CA LEU A 457 45.39 6.13 -0.78
C LEU A 457 46.51 5.39 -1.53
N ARG A 458 46.20 4.30 -2.23
CA ARG A 458 47.16 3.37 -2.86
C ARG A 458 48.07 2.63 -1.87
N GLU A 459 47.68 2.58 -0.60
CA GLU A 459 48.35 1.80 0.45
C GLU A 459 47.86 0.34 0.40
N PHE A 460 48.17 -0.36 -0.70
CA PHE A 460 47.57 -1.66 -0.97
C PHE A 460 47.97 -2.76 0.03
N SER A 461 49.16 -2.66 0.65
CA SER A 461 49.56 -3.58 1.72
C SER A 461 48.68 -3.42 2.97
N ALA A 462 48.49 -2.18 3.45
CA ALA A 462 47.59 -1.91 4.57
C ALA A 462 46.13 -2.29 4.25
N SER A 463 45.71 -2.04 3.00
CA SER A 463 44.40 -2.47 2.50
C SER A 463 44.21 -3.99 2.61
N LEU A 464 45.22 -4.76 2.17
CA LEU A 464 45.21 -6.22 2.22
C LEU A 464 45.03 -6.73 3.65
N ASP A 465 45.79 -6.19 4.60
CA ASP A 465 45.70 -6.59 6.01
C ASP A 465 44.29 -6.36 6.58
N ARG A 466 43.66 -5.23 6.25
CA ARG A 466 42.30 -4.91 6.71
C ARG A 466 41.26 -5.85 6.08
N PHE A 467 41.38 -6.16 4.79
CA PHE A 467 40.47 -7.09 4.12
C PHE A 467 40.64 -8.54 4.61
N GLN A 468 41.86 -8.98 4.93
CA GLN A 468 42.10 -10.29 5.52
C GLN A 468 41.44 -10.41 6.91
N GLN A 469 41.60 -9.39 7.75
CA GLN A 469 40.89 -9.33 9.04
C GLN A 469 39.37 -9.33 8.84
N ALA A 470 38.85 -8.56 7.88
CA ALA A 470 37.42 -8.52 7.57
C ALA A 470 36.90 -9.89 7.13
N HIS A 471 37.63 -10.58 6.26
CA HIS A 471 37.28 -11.92 5.79
C HIS A 471 37.26 -12.94 6.93
N ALA A 472 38.27 -12.91 7.80
CA ALA A 472 38.36 -13.81 8.96
C ALA A 472 37.16 -13.64 9.91
N VAL A 473 36.74 -12.40 10.18
CA VAL A 473 35.56 -12.11 11.02
C VAL A 473 34.27 -12.50 10.30
N ALA A 474 34.14 -12.16 9.01
CA ALA A 474 32.91 -12.35 8.25
C ALA A 474 32.59 -13.81 7.92
N ARG A 475 33.61 -14.68 7.80
CA ARG A 475 33.48 -16.08 7.36
C ARG A 475 32.41 -16.88 8.10
N HIS A 476 32.19 -16.57 9.37
CA HIS A 476 31.26 -17.28 10.25
C HIS A 476 30.14 -16.38 10.79
N THR A 477 30.00 -15.15 10.29
CA THR A 477 29.09 -14.14 10.88
C THR A 477 28.24 -13.38 9.88
N GLU A 478 28.74 -13.05 8.69
CA GLU A 478 27.98 -12.30 7.70
C GLU A 478 28.50 -12.57 6.27
N ARG A 479 27.72 -13.36 5.51
CA ARG A 479 28.12 -13.85 4.17
C ARG A 479 28.29 -12.73 3.14
N ARG A 480 27.52 -11.66 3.22
CA ARG A 480 27.66 -10.49 2.33
C ARG A 480 28.96 -9.74 2.61
N ALA A 481 29.30 -9.48 3.87
CA ALA A 481 30.54 -8.85 4.28
C ALA A 481 31.75 -9.70 3.87
N GLN A 482 31.61 -11.03 3.91
CA GLN A 482 32.62 -11.95 3.39
C GLN A 482 32.82 -11.79 1.89
N GLY A 483 31.74 -11.71 1.10
CA GLY A 483 31.81 -11.42 -0.33
C GLY A 483 32.53 -10.09 -0.63
N TRP A 484 32.21 -9.04 0.13
CA TRP A 484 32.88 -7.74 0.00
C TRP A 484 34.34 -7.74 0.46
N ALA A 485 34.70 -8.59 1.43
CA ALA A 485 36.08 -8.79 1.85
C ALA A 485 36.88 -9.52 0.77
N LEU A 486 36.34 -10.58 0.18
CA LEU A 486 36.94 -11.28 -0.96
C LEU A 486 37.11 -10.33 -2.15
N HIS A 487 36.09 -9.54 -2.48
CA HIS A 487 36.19 -8.51 -3.50
C HIS A 487 37.32 -7.51 -3.20
N GLY A 488 37.42 -7.07 -1.94
CA GLY A 488 38.46 -6.16 -1.46
C GLY A 488 39.86 -6.75 -1.57
N LEU A 489 40.03 -8.03 -1.19
CA LEU A 489 41.28 -8.77 -1.40
C LEU A 489 41.66 -8.81 -2.88
N GLY A 490 40.70 -9.07 -3.77
CA GLY A 490 40.92 -9.00 -5.21
C GLY A 490 41.42 -7.62 -5.66
N TYR A 491 40.79 -6.56 -5.13
CA TYR A 491 41.16 -5.18 -5.42
C TYR A 491 42.56 -4.80 -4.93
N ALA A 492 42.94 -5.22 -3.72
CA ALA A 492 44.27 -4.98 -3.18
C ALA A 492 45.35 -5.72 -3.97
N HIS A 493 45.14 -7.01 -4.28
CA HIS A 493 46.06 -7.79 -5.11
C HIS A 493 46.22 -7.21 -6.51
N HIS A 494 45.12 -6.75 -7.14
CA HIS A 494 45.19 -6.09 -8.46
C HIS A 494 46.03 -4.82 -8.40
N GLY A 495 45.85 -4.00 -7.36
CA GLY A 495 46.66 -2.80 -7.13
C GLY A 495 48.16 -3.07 -6.90
N LEU A 496 48.49 -4.24 -6.36
CA LEU A 496 49.87 -4.74 -6.18
C LEU A 496 50.43 -5.41 -7.45
N GLY A 497 49.65 -5.55 -8.52
CA GLY A 497 50.07 -6.26 -9.74
C GLY A 497 50.00 -7.79 -9.63
N LEU A 498 49.46 -8.33 -8.54
CA LEU A 498 49.29 -9.77 -8.33
C LEU A 498 47.99 -10.25 -8.99
N LEU A 499 48.03 -10.36 -10.32
CA LEU A 499 46.84 -10.61 -11.14
C LEU A 499 46.15 -11.97 -10.91
N PRO A 500 46.87 -13.12 -10.80
CA PRO A 500 46.20 -14.40 -10.56
C PRO A 500 45.45 -14.45 -9.22
N PRO A 501 46.05 -14.06 -8.08
CA PRO A 501 45.31 -13.95 -6.82
C PRO A 501 44.13 -12.97 -6.91
N ALA A 502 44.26 -11.88 -7.64
CA ALA A 502 43.16 -10.92 -7.81
C ALA A 502 41.95 -11.56 -8.50
N ILE A 503 42.18 -12.25 -9.61
CA ILE A 503 41.14 -12.95 -10.39
C ILE A 503 40.45 -14.01 -9.53
N ASP A 504 41.22 -14.81 -8.78
CA ASP A 504 40.66 -15.87 -7.94
C ASP A 504 39.76 -15.31 -6.81
N HIS A 505 40.20 -14.25 -6.15
CA HIS A 505 39.39 -13.60 -5.12
C HIS A 505 38.12 -12.96 -5.68
N TYR A 506 38.17 -12.36 -6.89
CA TYR A 506 36.96 -11.84 -7.54
C TYR A 506 35.97 -12.92 -7.92
N ARG A 507 36.44 -14.10 -8.36
CA ARG A 507 35.59 -15.27 -8.63
C ARG A 507 34.91 -15.77 -7.37
N GLN A 508 35.67 -15.94 -6.28
CA GLN A 508 35.10 -16.32 -4.99
C GLN A 508 34.06 -15.30 -4.50
N ALA A 509 34.32 -13.99 -4.66
CA ALA A 509 33.34 -12.96 -4.32
C ALA A 509 32.05 -13.09 -5.16
N LEU A 510 32.19 -13.35 -6.47
CA LEU A 510 31.06 -13.55 -7.37
C LEU A 510 30.20 -14.75 -6.98
N ASP A 511 30.81 -15.85 -6.57
CA ASP A 511 30.12 -17.05 -6.09
C ASP A 511 29.30 -16.73 -4.83
N VAL A 512 29.92 -16.05 -3.86
CA VAL A 512 29.24 -15.60 -2.63
C VAL A 512 28.06 -14.69 -2.94
N PHE A 513 28.24 -13.67 -3.79
CA PHE A 513 27.16 -12.75 -4.14
C PHE A 513 26.04 -13.43 -4.94
N SER A 514 26.37 -14.46 -5.72
CA SER A 514 25.38 -15.26 -6.44
C SER A 514 24.56 -16.13 -5.51
N GLU A 515 25.20 -16.78 -4.53
CA GLU A 515 24.56 -17.58 -3.48
C GLU A 515 23.51 -16.78 -2.70
N ILE A 516 23.84 -15.55 -2.29
CA ILE A 516 22.96 -14.70 -1.47
C ILE A 516 22.05 -13.77 -2.28
N GLY A 517 22.13 -13.80 -3.62
CA GLY A 517 21.36 -12.94 -4.50
C GLY A 517 21.72 -11.44 -4.46
N ASP A 518 22.94 -11.06 -4.07
CA ASP A 518 23.40 -9.65 -4.06
C ASP A 518 23.76 -9.19 -5.48
N ARG A 519 22.75 -8.70 -6.22
CA ARG A 519 22.92 -8.23 -7.60
C ARG A 519 23.98 -7.13 -7.73
N ALA A 520 23.98 -6.15 -6.82
CA ALA A 520 24.95 -5.05 -6.85
C ALA A 520 26.38 -5.55 -6.62
N GLY A 521 26.57 -6.44 -5.64
CA GLY A 521 27.87 -7.09 -5.39
C GLY A 521 28.37 -7.89 -6.60
N ARG A 522 27.49 -8.65 -7.27
CA ARG A 522 27.82 -9.37 -8.51
C ARG A 522 28.30 -8.44 -9.61
N GLY A 523 27.61 -7.32 -9.83
CA GLY A 523 27.98 -6.32 -10.85
C GLY A 523 29.37 -5.73 -10.60
N GLU A 524 29.66 -5.33 -9.36
CA GLU A 524 30.97 -4.76 -8.98
C GLU A 524 32.11 -5.80 -9.07
N ALA A 525 31.87 -7.04 -8.67
CA ALA A 525 32.84 -8.13 -8.81
C ALA A 525 33.14 -8.44 -10.28
N LEU A 526 32.13 -8.53 -11.14
CA LEU A 526 32.31 -8.73 -12.58
C LEU A 526 33.05 -7.55 -13.23
N TYR A 527 32.72 -6.32 -12.84
CA TYR A 527 33.41 -5.14 -13.34
C TYR A 527 34.91 -5.16 -13.05
N ASN A 528 35.29 -5.43 -11.80
CA ASN A 528 36.69 -5.48 -11.42
C ASN A 528 37.41 -6.76 -11.89
N LEU A 529 36.71 -7.88 -12.02
CA LEU A 529 37.21 -9.08 -12.67
C LEU A 529 37.60 -8.78 -14.12
N GLY A 530 36.77 -8.05 -14.86
CA GLY A 530 37.08 -7.64 -16.23
C GLY A 530 38.31 -6.72 -16.30
N ARG A 531 38.48 -5.82 -15.33
CA ARG A 531 39.70 -5.00 -15.23
C ARG A 531 40.95 -5.85 -14.96
N ALA A 532 40.86 -6.84 -14.07
CA ALA A 532 41.97 -7.75 -13.79
C ALA A 532 42.30 -8.65 -14.99
N HIS A 533 41.30 -9.12 -15.73
CA HIS A 533 41.50 -9.87 -16.98
C HIS A 533 42.18 -9.03 -18.06
N LEU A 534 41.80 -7.77 -18.23
CA LEU A 534 42.47 -6.88 -19.17
C LEU A 534 43.94 -6.64 -18.79
N SER A 535 44.22 -6.37 -17.50
CA SER A 535 45.61 -6.26 -17.01
C SER A 535 46.41 -7.54 -17.17
N ALA A 536 45.75 -8.71 -17.24
CA ALA A 536 46.37 -10.01 -17.47
C ALA A 536 46.42 -10.39 -18.96
N GLU A 537 46.18 -9.44 -19.87
CA GLU A 537 46.21 -9.62 -21.33
C GLU A 537 45.18 -10.65 -21.83
N ARG A 538 44.01 -10.70 -21.19
CA ARG A 538 42.88 -11.57 -21.55
C ARG A 538 41.65 -10.74 -21.97
N PRO A 539 41.68 -10.08 -23.15
CA PRO A 539 40.63 -9.15 -23.57
C PRO A 539 39.26 -9.81 -23.74
N ASP A 540 39.18 -11.06 -24.19
CA ASP A 540 37.90 -11.77 -24.35
C ASP A 540 37.23 -12.06 -23.01
N ALA A 541 38.00 -12.50 -22.01
CA ALA A 541 37.50 -12.72 -20.65
C ALA A 541 37.10 -11.40 -19.97
N ALA A 542 37.82 -10.30 -20.29
CA ALA A 542 37.46 -8.96 -19.83
C ALA A 542 36.11 -8.52 -20.43
N ARG A 543 35.92 -8.74 -21.74
CA ARG A 543 34.67 -8.45 -22.45
C ARG A 543 33.49 -9.22 -21.87
N ASP A 544 33.60 -10.53 -21.66
CA ASP A 544 32.53 -11.34 -21.06
C ASP A 544 32.12 -10.78 -19.68
N SER A 545 33.11 -10.51 -18.83
CA SER A 545 32.88 -10.00 -17.48
C SER A 545 32.17 -8.64 -17.52
N TRP A 546 32.58 -7.74 -18.41
CA TRP A 546 31.97 -6.42 -18.55
C TRP A 546 30.58 -6.44 -19.18
N VAL A 547 30.30 -7.31 -20.15
CA VAL A 547 28.94 -7.48 -20.69
C VAL A 547 27.99 -7.93 -19.59
N ARG A 548 28.40 -8.92 -18.79
CA ARG A 548 27.59 -9.42 -17.66
C ARG A 548 27.40 -8.37 -16.57
N ALA A 549 28.43 -7.55 -16.29
CA ALA A 549 28.32 -6.43 -15.36
C ALA A 549 27.35 -5.35 -15.89
N LEU A 550 27.41 -5.04 -17.19
CA LEU A 550 26.56 -4.05 -17.83
C LEU A 550 25.09 -4.42 -17.71
N THR A 551 24.71 -5.66 -18.04
CA THR A 551 23.33 -6.13 -17.90
C THR A 551 22.81 -5.93 -16.48
N ILE A 552 23.64 -6.21 -15.46
CA ILE A 552 23.26 -6.00 -14.07
C ILE A 552 23.10 -4.50 -13.75
N PHE A 553 24.02 -3.66 -14.20
CA PHE A 553 23.96 -2.21 -13.92
C PHE A 553 22.81 -1.52 -14.64
N GLU A 554 22.46 -1.95 -15.86
CA GLU A 554 21.29 -1.46 -16.60
C GLU A 554 19.99 -1.83 -15.87
N ASP A 555 19.84 -3.09 -15.45
CA ASP A 555 18.70 -3.54 -14.64
C ASP A 555 18.57 -2.78 -13.32
N LEU A 556 19.70 -2.37 -12.73
CA LEU A 556 19.74 -1.58 -11.49
C LEU A 556 19.66 -0.08 -11.72
N GLN A 557 19.59 0.39 -12.97
CA GLN A 557 19.63 1.81 -13.36
C GLN A 557 20.81 2.57 -12.73
N SER A 558 21.95 1.89 -12.65
CA SER A 558 23.16 2.37 -12.01
C SER A 558 23.97 3.24 -12.99
N PRO A 559 24.50 4.40 -12.57
CA PRO A 559 25.31 5.27 -13.44
C PRO A 559 26.64 4.63 -13.86
N GLN A 560 27.02 3.50 -13.25
CA GLN A 560 28.17 2.70 -13.66
C GLN A 560 28.02 2.10 -15.06
N SER A 561 26.81 1.93 -15.59
CA SER A 561 26.55 1.40 -16.94
C SER A 561 27.35 2.16 -18.02
N THR A 562 27.35 3.50 -17.96
CA THR A 562 28.11 4.36 -18.87
C THR A 562 29.61 4.09 -18.82
N GLY A 563 30.15 3.87 -17.61
CA GLY A 563 31.57 3.56 -17.43
C GLY A 563 31.96 2.19 -17.99
N VAL A 564 31.09 1.19 -17.85
CA VAL A 564 31.31 -0.14 -18.43
C VAL A 564 31.22 -0.09 -19.96
N LEU A 565 30.22 0.61 -20.50
CA LEU A 565 30.07 0.82 -21.95
C LEU A 565 31.31 1.49 -22.58
N ALA A 566 31.85 2.53 -21.93
CA ALA A 566 33.06 3.20 -22.41
C ALA A 566 34.26 2.23 -22.48
N ARG A 567 34.41 1.35 -21.48
CA ARG A 567 35.46 0.33 -21.48
C ARG A 567 35.27 -0.73 -22.55
N LEU A 568 34.05 -1.23 -22.74
CA LEU A 568 33.75 -2.17 -23.81
C LEU A 568 34.12 -1.60 -25.19
N ARG A 569 33.74 -0.34 -25.46
CA ARG A 569 34.12 0.37 -26.69
C ARG A 569 35.62 0.49 -26.86
N SER A 570 36.38 0.72 -25.77
CA SER A 570 37.84 0.82 -25.85
C SER A 570 38.54 -0.48 -26.25
N LEU A 571 37.90 -1.64 -26.08
CA LEU A 571 38.41 -2.93 -26.56
C LEU A 571 38.17 -3.12 -28.07
N ASP A 572 37.25 -2.37 -28.66
CA ASP A 572 36.87 -2.46 -30.08
C ASP A 572 37.68 -1.53 -30.98
N THR A 573 38.37 -0.52 -30.42
CA THR A 573 39.20 0.41 -31.19
C THR A 573 40.56 -0.24 -31.47
N PRO A 574 40.91 -0.54 -32.75
CA PRO A 574 42.25 -1.07 -33.06
C PRO A 574 43.32 -0.02 -32.77
N GLN A 575 44.42 -0.43 -32.14
CA GLN A 575 45.65 0.38 -32.06
C GLN A 575 46.12 0.63 -33.51
N LEU A 576 46.02 1.89 -33.96
CA LEU A 576 46.68 2.31 -35.20
C LEU A 576 48.19 2.10 -35.01
N PRO A 577 48.90 1.44 -35.96
CA PRO A 577 50.35 1.30 -35.87
C PRO A 577 50.99 2.70 -35.89
N GLU A 578 51.95 2.93 -34.99
CA GLU A 578 52.76 4.14 -35.01
C GLU A 578 53.44 4.27 -36.39
N PRO A 579 53.47 5.47 -36.99
CA PRO A 579 54.17 5.67 -38.25
C PRO A 579 55.67 5.40 -38.05
N PRO A 580 56.34 4.70 -38.99
CA PRO A 580 57.78 4.47 -38.89
C PRO A 580 58.54 5.81 -38.97
N ASP A 581 59.58 5.90 -38.13
CA ASP A 581 60.44 7.08 -37.87
C ASP A 581 60.91 7.87 -39.11
#